data_AF-A0A074MD87-F1
#
_entry.id   AF-A0A074MD87-F1
#
_cell.length_a   1.000
_cell.length_b   1.000
_cell.length_c   1.000
_cell.angle_alpha   90.00
_cell.angle_beta   90.00
_cell.angle_gamma   90.00
#
_symmetry.space_group_name_H-M   'P 1'
#
loop_
_entity.id
_entity.type
_entity.pdbx_description
1 polymer ?
#
loop_
_entity_poly.entity_id
_entity_poly.type
_entity_poly.pdbx_seq_one_letter_code
_entity_poly.pdbx_strand_id
1 'polypeptide(L)'
;METLPCTGCRGLCCGPVPVTEQELKKIKKKIKSMPPKLRAELEGQKRFFGTCIFFDQDKDRCGIHSVRPAICRAFGLHKNLVCFRKPEAAVKANWSAAEAPVGILSEDFTWKDFK
;
A
#
# COMPACT_ATOMS: atom_id res chain seq x y z
N MET A 1 -17.69 -4.74 8.00
CA MET A 1 -16.93 -4.59 6.74
C MET A 1 -16.41 -5.96 6.38
N GLU A 2 -16.55 -6.39 5.13
CA GLU A 2 -15.92 -7.64 4.71
C GLU A 2 -14.40 -7.54 4.86
N THR A 3 -13.80 -8.53 5.53
CA THR A 3 -12.35 -8.61 5.70
C THR A 3 -11.77 -9.39 4.52
N LEU A 4 -10.79 -8.79 3.84
CA LEU A 4 -10.05 -9.48 2.78
C LEU A 4 -9.07 -10.50 3.40
N PRO A 5 -8.84 -11.66 2.75
CA PRO A 5 -7.91 -12.68 3.24
C PRO A 5 -6.46 -12.26 2.98
N CYS A 6 -5.97 -11.25 3.70
CA CYS A 6 -4.63 -10.69 3.51
C CYS A 6 -3.51 -11.58 4.06
N THR A 7 -3.78 -12.41 5.07
CA THR A 7 -2.80 -13.34 5.66
C THR A 7 -2.29 -14.33 4.61
N GLY A 8 -0.96 -14.46 4.47
CA GLY A 8 -0.29 -15.28 3.47
C GLY A 8 -0.33 -14.70 2.05
N CYS A 9 -0.89 -13.50 1.85
CA CYS A 9 -0.98 -12.86 0.53
C CYS A 9 0.38 -12.31 0.07
N ARG A 10 1.33 -12.08 0.99
CA ARG A 10 2.69 -11.61 0.68
C ARG A 10 2.72 -10.31 -0.14
N GLY A 11 1.68 -9.49 0.00
CA GLY A 11 1.62 -8.19 -0.64
C GLY A 11 1.42 -8.25 -2.15
N LEU A 12 0.84 -9.31 -2.70
CA LEU A 12 0.57 -9.43 -4.15
C LEU A 12 -0.38 -8.36 -4.70
N CYS A 13 -1.10 -7.64 -3.84
CA CYS A 13 -1.87 -6.45 -4.22
C CYS A 13 -1.05 -5.15 -4.24
N CYS A 14 0.23 -5.21 -3.81
CA CYS A 14 1.15 -4.09 -3.89
C CYS A 14 1.73 -4.03 -5.31
N GLY A 15 1.84 -2.83 -5.86
CA GLY A 15 2.35 -2.58 -7.21
C GLY A 15 2.57 -1.08 -7.42
N PRO A 16 2.65 -0.61 -8.69
CA PRO A 16 2.65 0.81 -9.01
C PRO A 16 1.33 1.43 -8.54
N VAL A 17 1.41 2.14 -7.43
CA VAL A 17 0.25 2.76 -6.79
C VAL A 17 0.32 4.27 -7.04
N PRO A 18 -0.58 4.83 -7.87
CA PRO A 18 -0.67 6.27 -8.03
C PRO A 18 -1.02 6.93 -6.70
N VAL A 19 -0.39 8.09 -6.44
CA VAL A 19 -0.66 8.90 -5.24
C VAL A 19 -1.01 10.32 -5.63
N THR A 20 -1.95 10.92 -4.88
CA THR A 20 -2.24 12.35 -4.99
C THR A 20 -1.27 13.17 -4.14
N GLU A 21 -1.21 14.49 -4.37
CA GLU A 21 -0.36 15.41 -3.61
C GLU A 21 -0.64 15.34 -2.09
N GLN A 22 -1.92 15.22 -1.71
CA GLN A 22 -2.31 15.11 -0.31
C GLN A 22 -1.85 13.79 0.33
N GLU A 23 -1.91 12.70 -0.43
CA GLU A 23 -1.47 11.38 0.01
C GLU A 23 0.05 11.36 0.17
N LEU A 24 0.77 11.91 -0.80
CA LEU A 24 2.23 12.04 -0.76
C LEU A 24 2.68 12.78 0.51
N LYS A 25 2.06 13.91 0.83
CA LYS A 25 2.34 14.66 2.08
C LYS A 25 2.07 13.83 3.33
N LYS A 26 0.95 13.12 3.39
CA LYS A 26 0.58 12.27 4.54
C LYS A 26 1.57 11.12 4.72
N ILE A 27 2.00 10.50 3.62
CA ILE A 27 2.95 9.38 3.63
C ILE A 27 4.34 9.87 4.06
N LYS A 28 4.84 10.98 3.51
CA LYS A 28 6.10 11.61 3.95
C LYS A 28 6.08 11.92 5.46
N LYS A 29 4.99 12.49 5.97
CA LYS A 29 4.82 12.73 7.42
C LYS A 29 4.78 11.43 8.23
N LYS A 30 4.13 10.39 7.70
CA LYS A 30 4.09 9.08 8.34
C LYS A 30 5.48 8.46 8.44
N ILE A 31 6.28 8.49 7.38
CA ILE A 31 7.64 7.94 7.37
C ILE A 31 8.51 8.62 8.44
N LYS A 32 8.47 9.96 8.51
CA LYS A 32 9.21 10.72 9.55
C LYS A 32 8.81 10.36 10.99
N SER A 33 7.58 9.88 11.20
CA SER A 33 7.09 9.44 12.51
C SER A 33 7.16 7.92 12.72
N MET A 34 7.69 7.16 11.76
CA MET A 34 7.90 5.72 11.94
C MET A 34 9.04 5.47 12.94
N PRO A 35 8.86 4.54 13.90
CA PRO A 35 9.94 4.13 14.78
C PRO A 35 11.18 3.71 13.97
N PRO A 36 12.39 4.13 14.35
CA PRO A 36 13.62 3.74 13.64
C PRO A 36 13.76 2.21 13.49
N LYS A 37 13.38 1.46 14.55
CA LYS A 37 13.35 0.00 14.53
C LYS A 37 12.46 -0.56 13.40
N LEU A 38 11.27 0.01 13.21
CA LEU A 38 10.34 -0.43 12.17
C LEU A 38 10.89 -0.13 10.76
N ARG A 39 11.54 1.03 10.57
CA ARG A 39 12.19 1.37 9.29
C ARG A 39 13.30 0.37 8.95
N ALA A 40 14.16 0.07 9.93
CA ALA A 40 15.24 -0.92 9.77
C ALA A 40 14.70 -2.34 9.53
N GLU A 41 13.66 -2.76 10.25
CA GLU A 41 12.99 -4.05 10.01
C GLU A 41 12.46 -4.16 8.57
N LEU A 42 11.77 -3.12 8.08
CA LEU A 42 11.23 -3.11 6.71
C LEU A 42 12.32 -3.13 5.63
N GLU A 43 13.41 -2.38 5.83
CA GLU A 43 14.55 -2.33 4.91
C GLU A 43 15.31 -3.66 4.87
N GLY A 44 15.40 -4.37 5.99
CA GLY A 44 16.10 -5.66 6.10
C GLY A 44 15.35 -6.87 5.55
N GLN A 45 14.08 -6.74 5.17
CA GLN A 45 13.27 -7.85 4.66
C GLN A 45 13.68 -8.27 3.25
N LYS A 46 13.77 -9.59 3.01
CA LYS A 46 13.90 -10.14 1.65
C LYS A 46 12.60 -9.88 0.88
N ARG A 47 12.67 -9.16 -0.24
CA ARG A 47 11.49 -8.75 -1.00
C ARG A 47 11.43 -9.39 -2.39
N PHE A 48 10.21 -9.77 -2.79
CA PHE A 48 9.92 -10.11 -4.18
C PHE A 48 9.88 -8.83 -5.02
N PHE A 49 10.30 -8.93 -6.28
CA PHE A 49 10.25 -7.83 -7.23
C PHE A 49 8.84 -7.23 -7.30
N GLY A 50 8.75 -5.90 -7.32
CA GLY A 50 7.47 -5.18 -7.33
C GLY A 50 6.76 -5.06 -5.97
N THR A 51 7.26 -5.68 -4.90
CA THR A 51 6.66 -5.52 -3.56
C THR A 51 6.96 -4.13 -3.00
N CYS A 52 5.92 -3.38 -2.67
CA CYS A 52 6.04 -2.04 -2.07
C CYS A 52 6.92 -2.06 -0.81
N ILE A 53 7.79 -1.06 -0.66
CA ILE A 53 8.72 -0.92 0.49
C ILE A 53 8.02 -0.86 1.84
N PHE A 54 6.75 -0.43 1.86
CA PHE A 54 5.96 -0.31 3.08
C PHE A 54 5.26 -1.61 3.48
N PHE A 55 5.26 -2.66 2.64
CA PHE A 55 4.66 -3.93 3.01
C PHE A 55 5.62 -4.71 3.93
N ASP A 56 5.17 -5.04 5.13
CA ASP A 56 5.87 -5.89 6.10
C ASP A 56 5.60 -7.35 5.73
N GLN A 57 6.60 -8.02 5.14
CA GLN A 57 6.48 -9.40 4.65
C GLN A 57 6.35 -10.40 5.80
N ASP A 58 7.01 -10.14 6.92
CA ASP A 58 7.03 -11.06 8.06
C ASP A 58 5.69 -11.05 8.80
N LYS A 59 4.98 -9.91 8.76
CA LYS A 59 3.71 -9.71 9.47
C LYS A 59 2.50 -9.60 8.54
N ASP A 60 2.67 -9.82 7.24
CA ASP A 60 1.63 -9.71 6.20
C ASP A 60 0.78 -8.42 6.28
N ARG A 61 1.41 -7.27 6.52
CA ARG A 61 0.69 -6.00 6.76
C ARG A 61 1.37 -4.79 6.16
N CYS A 62 0.61 -3.72 5.93
CA CYS A 62 1.17 -2.45 5.47
C CYS A 62 1.69 -1.61 6.64
N GLY A 63 2.97 -1.25 6.64
CA GLY A 63 3.62 -0.38 7.63
C GLY A 63 3.07 1.05 7.66
N ILE A 64 2.43 1.50 6.58
CA ILE A 64 1.73 2.79 6.48
C ILE A 64 0.20 2.63 6.42
N HIS A 65 -0.36 1.55 6.98
CA HIS A 65 -1.79 1.21 6.88
C HIS A 65 -2.75 2.39 7.09
N SER A 66 -2.46 3.25 8.08
CA SER A 66 -3.28 4.42 8.45
C SER A 66 -3.31 5.54 7.42
N VAL A 67 -2.33 5.59 6.51
CA VAL A 67 -2.21 6.64 5.48
C VAL A 67 -2.12 6.03 4.07
N ARG A 68 -2.62 4.79 3.89
CA ARG A 68 -2.68 4.15 2.57
C ARG A 68 -3.36 5.05 1.55
N PRO A 69 -2.89 5.09 0.29
CA PRO A 69 -3.62 5.75 -0.78
C PRO A 69 -5.06 5.25 -0.89
N ALA A 70 -5.96 6.10 -1.40
CA ALA A 70 -7.37 5.81 -1.56
C ALA A 70 -7.58 4.57 -2.44
N ILE A 71 -6.79 4.41 -3.50
CA ILE A 71 -6.81 3.22 -4.35
C ILE A 71 -6.47 1.93 -3.56
N CYS A 72 -5.46 1.98 -2.68
CA CYS A 72 -5.11 0.84 -1.82
C CYS A 72 -6.20 0.51 -0.79
N ARG A 73 -7.00 1.50 -0.37
CA ARG A 73 -8.15 1.31 0.52
C ARG A 73 -9.37 0.79 -0.22
N ALA A 74 -9.50 1.12 -1.51
CA ALA A 74 -10.57 0.66 -2.39
C ALA A 74 -10.34 -0.76 -2.92
N PHE A 75 -9.07 -1.20 -3.01
CA PHE A 75 -8.72 -2.52 -3.52
C PHE A 75 -9.46 -3.66 -2.77
N GLY A 76 -9.99 -4.60 -3.55
CA GLY A 76 -10.78 -5.74 -3.13
C GLY A 76 -12.27 -5.44 -2.88
N LEU A 77 -12.69 -4.18 -2.97
CA LEU A 77 -14.08 -3.78 -2.68
C LEU A 77 -14.82 -3.21 -3.89
N HIS A 78 -14.11 -2.76 -4.92
CA HIS A 78 -14.68 -2.14 -6.12
C HIS A 78 -14.53 -3.05 -7.33
N LYS A 79 -15.53 -3.06 -8.24
CA LYS A 79 -15.61 -3.95 -9.41
C LYS A 79 -14.38 -3.94 -10.33
N ASN A 80 -13.67 -2.82 -10.43
CA ASN A 80 -12.44 -2.68 -11.24
C ASN A 80 -11.14 -2.85 -10.44
N LEU A 81 -11.22 -3.12 -9.12
CA LEU A 81 -10.09 -3.33 -8.23
C LEU A 81 -10.27 -4.64 -7.47
N VAL A 82 -10.39 -5.75 -8.20
CA VAL A 82 -10.76 -7.06 -7.65
C VAL A 82 -9.58 -7.70 -6.92
N CYS A 83 -9.84 -8.23 -5.72
CA CYS A 83 -8.88 -9.11 -5.05
C CYS A 83 -9.02 -10.53 -5.60
N PHE A 84 -7.97 -11.07 -6.21
CA PHE A 84 -7.99 -12.42 -6.79
C PHE A 84 -8.30 -13.54 -5.77
N ARG A 85 -8.02 -13.31 -4.48
CA ARG A 85 -8.32 -14.27 -3.40
C ARG A 85 -9.75 -14.21 -2.89
N LYS A 86 -10.47 -13.12 -3.17
CA LYS A 86 -11.87 -12.94 -2.77
C LYS A 86 -12.62 -12.06 -3.78
N PRO A 87 -12.84 -12.53 -5.03
CA PRO A 87 -13.47 -11.72 -6.06
C PRO A 87 -14.87 -11.24 -5.71
N GLU A 88 -15.63 -12.05 -4.96
CA GLU A 88 -17.00 -11.80 -4.54
C GLU A 88 -17.16 -10.58 -3.61
N ALA A 89 -16.08 -10.13 -2.96
CA ALA A 89 -16.10 -8.93 -2.13
C ALA A 89 -16.15 -7.61 -2.93
N ALA A 90 -15.88 -7.67 -4.24
CA ALA A 90 -15.80 -6.52 -5.13
C ALA A 90 -17.19 -6.02 -5.59
N VAL A 91 -18.09 -5.74 -4.65
CA VAL A 91 -19.50 -5.39 -4.92
C VAL A 91 -19.74 -3.92 -5.21
N LYS A 92 -18.83 -3.02 -4.81
CA LYS A 92 -19.00 -1.57 -5.02
C LYS A 92 -18.80 -1.19 -6.49
N ALA A 93 -19.39 -0.07 -6.89
CA ALA A 93 -19.19 0.52 -8.22
C ALA A 93 -17.71 0.75 -8.55
N ASN A 94 -17.37 0.95 -9.82
CA ASN A 94 -15.98 1.20 -10.23
C ASN A 94 -15.38 2.36 -9.44
N TRP A 95 -14.17 2.15 -8.93
CA TRP A 95 -13.38 3.19 -8.31
C TRP A 95 -12.77 4.11 -9.37
N SER A 96 -12.81 5.41 -9.11
CA SER A 96 -12.10 6.43 -9.87
C SER A 96 -11.31 7.34 -8.93
N ALA A 97 -10.18 7.84 -9.41
CA ALA A 97 -9.41 8.84 -8.68
C ALA A 97 -10.15 10.17 -8.70
N ALA A 98 -10.17 10.87 -7.56
CA ALA A 98 -10.75 12.21 -7.46
C ALA A 98 -9.80 13.30 -7.97
N GLU A 99 -8.50 13.04 -7.94
CA GLU A 99 -7.43 13.97 -8.30
C GLU A 99 -6.43 13.25 -9.23
N ALA A 100 -5.73 14.01 -10.07
CA ALA A 100 -4.65 13.48 -10.88
C ALA A 100 -3.48 13.01 -9.99
N PRO A 101 -2.80 11.89 -10.34
CA PRO A 101 -1.64 11.45 -9.60
C PRO A 101 -0.46 12.39 -9.83
N VAL A 102 0.34 12.58 -8.78
CA VAL A 102 1.60 13.34 -8.84
C VAL A 102 2.83 12.43 -8.75
N GLY A 103 2.61 11.12 -8.62
CA GLY A 103 3.67 10.15 -8.39
C GLY A 103 3.17 8.73 -8.23
N ILE A 104 4.11 7.80 -8.07
CA ILE A 104 3.91 6.36 -7.88
C ILE A 104 4.57 5.92 -6.56
N LEU A 105 3.77 5.46 -5.60
CA LEU A 105 4.21 5.09 -4.24
C LEU A 105 5.40 4.10 -4.21
N SER A 106 5.37 3.11 -5.10
CA SER A 106 6.38 2.04 -5.13
C SER A 106 7.67 2.42 -5.85
N GLU A 107 7.71 3.58 -6.51
CA GLU A 107 8.86 4.07 -7.28
C GLU A 107 9.46 5.32 -6.62
N ASP A 108 8.61 6.26 -6.18
CA ASP A 108 9.05 7.54 -5.61
C ASP A 108 9.61 7.42 -4.20
N PHE A 109 9.20 6.39 -3.45
CA PHE A 109 9.71 6.14 -2.12
C PHE A 109 10.71 5.00 -2.14
N THR A 110 11.87 5.27 -1.59
CA THR A 110 13.02 4.37 -1.55
C THR A 110 13.53 4.21 -0.12
N TRP A 111 14.53 3.35 0.08
CA TRP A 111 15.21 3.23 1.36
C TRP A 111 15.92 4.51 1.82
N LYS A 112 16.18 5.46 0.90
CA LYS A 112 16.73 6.77 1.26
C LYS A 112 15.75 7.59 2.08
N ASP A 113 14.44 7.43 1.85
CA ASP A 113 13.39 8.13 2.58
C ASP A 113 13.25 7.63 4.02
N PHE A 114 13.84 6.48 4.35
CA PHE A 114 13.89 5.94 5.70
C PHE A 114 15.04 6.49 6.54
N LYS A 115 15.89 7.38 6.00
CA LYS A 115 16.99 8.01 6.73
C LYS A 115 16.57 9.39 7.20
#